data_AF-X1TDS4-F1
#
_entry.id   AF-X1TDS4-F1
#
_cell.length_a   1.000
_cell.length_b   1.000
_cell.length_c   1.000
_cell.angle_alpha   90.00
_cell.angle_beta   90.00
_cell.angle_gamma   90.00
#
_symmetry.space_group_name_H-M   'P 1'
#
loop_
_entity.id
_entity.type
_entity.pdbx_description
1 polymer ?
#
loop_
_entity_poly.entity_id
_entity_poly.type
_entity_poly.pdbx_seq_one_letter_code
_entity_poly.pdbx_strand_id
1 'polypeptide(L)'
;GTGAGQMSYGACTVATSVVAAPSCSFLVSRTITNNSPAQITVKEAAIYMRCYDPPKYVCATRDVLTVPQAVPIAGTITVNWTIQVTV
;
A
#
# COMPACT_ATOMS: atom_id res chain seq x y z
N GLY A 1 -13.80 1.72 -2.80
CA GLY A 1 -15.00 2.48 -2.47
C GLY A 1 -15.54 3.08 -3.73
N THR A 2 -16.81 3.44 -3.72
CA THR A 2 -17.53 4.00 -4.86
C THR A 2 -17.88 5.47 -4.67
N GLY A 3 -17.65 6.03 -3.47
CA GLY A 3 -17.86 7.45 -3.20
C GLY A 3 -16.76 8.35 -3.77
N ALA A 4 -17.06 9.66 -3.84
CA ALA A 4 -16.08 10.67 -4.23
C ALA A 4 -14.82 10.61 -3.34
N GLY A 5 -13.65 10.61 -3.96
CA GLY A 5 -12.36 10.50 -3.26
C GLY A 5 -12.06 9.12 -2.67
N GLN A 6 -12.89 8.11 -2.92
CA GLN A 6 -12.66 6.74 -2.45
C GLN A 6 -12.05 5.87 -3.55
N MET A 7 -11.13 4.99 -3.16
CA MET A 7 -10.58 3.96 -4.05
C MET A 7 -10.90 2.57 -3.52
N SER A 8 -10.97 1.58 -4.40
CA SER A 8 -11.23 0.17 -4.07
C SER A 8 -9.92 -0.58 -3.87
N TYR A 9 -9.71 -1.09 -2.66
CA TYR A 9 -8.52 -1.82 -2.29
C TYR A 9 -8.71 -3.29 -2.67
N GLY A 10 -7.91 -3.79 -3.60
CA GLY A 10 -7.90 -5.20 -3.97
C GLY A 10 -7.27 -6.09 -2.90
N ALA A 11 -7.13 -7.38 -3.23
CA ALA A 11 -6.46 -8.34 -2.38
C ALA A 11 -5.02 -7.89 -2.09
N CYS A 12 -4.61 -8.03 -0.83
CA CYS A 12 -3.24 -7.81 -0.41
C CYS A 12 -2.50 -9.14 -0.46
N THR A 13 -1.42 -9.21 -1.22
CA THR A 13 -0.58 -10.41 -1.29
C THR A 13 0.69 -10.19 -0.50
N VAL A 14 1.12 -11.22 0.22
CA VAL A 14 2.41 -11.28 0.90
C VAL A 14 3.16 -12.46 0.30
N ALA A 15 4.27 -12.19 -0.37
CA ALA A 15 5.10 -13.21 -0.98
C ALA A 15 5.87 -14.01 0.07
N THR A 16 6.36 -15.19 -0.32
CA THR A 16 7.32 -15.96 0.47
C THR A 16 8.58 -15.14 0.72
N SER A 17 9.16 -15.27 1.91
CA SER A 17 10.41 -14.61 2.26
C SER A 17 11.58 -15.12 1.44
N VAL A 18 12.47 -14.21 1.05
CA VAL A 18 13.74 -14.48 0.37
C VAL A 18 14.88 -14.17 1.34
N VAL A 19 15.76 -15.14 1.55
CA VAL A 19 16.95 -14.98 2.39
C VAL A 19 18.16 -14.75 1.51
N ALA A 20 18.83 -13.62 1.71
CA ALA A 20 20.08 -13.25 1.08
C ALA A 20 20.99 -12.67 2.17
N ALA A 21 21.71 -13.56 2.86
CA ALA A 21 22.48 -13.21 4.06
C ALA A 21 23.36 -11.95 3.82
N PRO A 22 23.37 -10.98 4.75
CA PRO A 22 22.75 -10.99 6.09
C PRO A 22 21.27 -10.54 6.13
N SER A 23 20.62 -10.39 4.99
CA SER A 23 19.24 -9.89 4.87
C SER A 23 18.20 -10.98 4.66
N CYS A 24 16.98 -10.71 5.11
CA CYS A 24 15.77 -11.44 4.77
C CYS A 24 14.67 -10.44 4.42
N SER A 25 13.95 -10.68 3.32
CA SER A 25 12.90 -9.77 2.86
C SER A 25 11.71 -10.49 2.26
N PHE A 26 10.58 -9.80 2.17
CA PHE A 26 9.40 -10.26 1.44
C PHE A 26 8.67 -9.08 0.80
N LEU A 27 7.96 -9.36 -0.30
CA LEU A 27 7.16 -8.38 -1.02
C LEU A 27 5.72 -8.38 -0.52
N VAL A 28 5.21 -7.21 -0.13
CA VAL A 28 3.79 -6.95 0.06
C VAL A 28 3.30 -6.15 -1.14
N SER A 29 2.24 -6.64 -1.80
CA SER A 29 1.66 -5.96 -2.96
C SER A 29 0.16 -5.79 -2.80
N ARG A 30 -0.36 -4.66 -3.27
CA ARG A 30 -1.80 -4.42 -3.39
C ARG A 30 -2.09 -3.50 -4.57
N THR A 31 -3.01 -3.94 -5.42
CA THR A 31 -3.60 -3.09 -6.48
C THR A 31 -4.82 -2.37 -5.94
N ILE A 32 -4.91 -1.08 -6.23
CA ILE A 32 -5.97 -0.18 -5.79
C ILE A 32 -6.58 0.47 -7.03
N THR A 33 -7.91 0.36 -7.18
CA THR A 33 -8.64 0.89 -8.35
C THR A 33 -9.37 2.18 -7.99
N ASN A 34 -9.25 3.21 -8.83
CA ASN A 34 -10.06 4.42 -8.71
C ASN A 34 -11.46 4.19 -9.32
N ASN A 35 -12.41 3.80 -8.48
CA ASN A 35 -13.83 3.71 -8.85
C ASN A 35 -14.61 4.98 -8.51
N SER A 36 -13.93 6.10 -8.26
CA SER A 36 -14.57 7.39 -8.00
C SER A 36 -15.02 8.05 -9.32
N PRO A 37 -15.96 9.01 -9.28
CA PRO A 37 -16.43 9.71 -10.47
C PRO A 37 -15.42 10.71 -11.05
N ALA A 38 -14.24 10.87 -10.43
CA ALA A 38 -13.19 11.79 -10.87
C ALA A 38 -11.80 11.17 -10.74
N GLN A 39 -10.80 11.80 -11.35
CA GLN A 39 -9.39 11.47 -11.12
C GLN A 39 -9.03 11.67 -9.65
N ILE A 40 -8.24 10.74 -9.09
CA ILE A 40 -7.66 10.87 -7.75
C ILE A 40 -6.15 11.03 -7.89
N THR A 41 -5.60 12.07 -7.26
CA THR A 41 -4.15 12.27 -7.16
C THR A 41 -3.65 11.68 -5.84
N VAL A 42 -2.96 10.54 -5.92
CA VAL A 42 -2.33 9.86 -4.78
C VAL A 42 -1.03 10.57 -4.44
N LYS A 43 -0.88 11.02 -3.20
CA LYS A 43 0.32 11.73 -2.72
C LYS A 43 1.18 10.91 -1.77
N GLU A 44 0.61 9.86 -1.19
CA GLU A 44 1.26 9.03 -0.20
C GLU A 44 0.73 7.60 -0.24
N ALA A 45 1.56 6.67 0.23
CA ALA A 45 1.20 5.29 0.47
C ALA A 45 1.70 4.89 1.86
N ALA A 46 0.92 4.09 2.58
CA ALA A 46 1.25 3.70 3.95
C ALA A 46 0.81 2.26 4.23
N ILE A 47 1.55 1.61 5.12
CA ILE A 47 1.15 0.33 5.71
C ILE A 47 0.51 0.61 7.06
N TYR A 48 -0.73 0.18 7.24
CA TYR A 48 -1.42 0.20 8.51
C TYR A 48 -1.44 -1.20 9.11
N MET A 49 -1.08 -1.31 10.38
CA MET A 49 -1.07 -2.56 11.14
C MET A 49 -2.07 -2.50 12.27
N ARG A 50 -2.73 -3.62 12.56
CA ARG A 50 -3.61 -3.74 13.72
C ARG A 50 -2.78 -4.08 14.94
N CYS A 51 -2.72 -3.18 15.91
CA CYS A 51 -2.27 -3.52 17.26
C CYS A 51 -3.32 -4.40 17.94
N TYR A 52 -2.86 -5.40 18.69
CA TYR A 52 -3.75 -6.33 19.37
C TYR A 52 -4.40 -5.70 20.62
N ASP A 53 -3.60 -5.02 21.46
CA ASP A 53 -4.07 -4.45 22.72
C ASP A 53 -3.51 -3.03 22.96
N PRO A 54 -4.35 -1.98 23.02
CA PRO A 54 -5.76 -1.99 22.64
C PRO A 54 -5.92 -2.19 21.11
N PRO A 55 -7.07 -2.70 20.63
CA PRO A 55 -7.31 -2.87 19.20
C PRO A 55 -7.37 -1.51 18.50
N LYS A 56 -6.30 -1.19 17.77
CA LYS A 56 -6.18 0.04 16.97
C LYS A 56 -5.38 -0.20 15.71
N TYR A 57 -5.69 0.52 14.65
CA TYR A 57 -4.83 0.57 13.47
C TYR A 57 -3.80 1.68 13.66
N VAL A 58 -2.53 1.34 13.50
CA VAL A 58 -1.41 2.30 13.54
C VAL A 58 -0.73 2.34 12.19
N CYS A 59 -0.24 3.52 11.82
CA CYS A 59 0.60 3.68 10.65
C CYS A 59 1.99 3.15 10.98
N ALA A 60 2.37 2.04 10.35
CA ALA A 60 3.66 1.39 10.54
C ALA A 60 4.78 2.11 9.80
N THR A 61 4.45 2.56 8.59
CA THR A 61 5.36 3.28 7.69
C THR A 61 4.53 4.05 6.67
N ARG A 62 5.05 5.18 6.21
CA ARG A 62 4.41 6.10 5.28
C ARG A 62 5.44 6.70 4.35
N ASP A 63 5.19 6.54 3.07
CA ASP A 63 5.96 7.17 2.01
C ASP A 63 5.17 8.34 1.43
N VAL A 64 5.78 9.52 1.40
CA VAL A 64 5.31 10.66 0.61
C VAL A 64 5.94 10.57 -0.76
N LEU A 65 5.11 10.47 -1.79
CA LEU A 65 5.59 10.36 -3.16
C LEU A 65 6.20 11.71 -3.57
N THR A 66 7.47 11.71 -3.98
CA THR A 66 8.14 12.90 -4.51
C THR A 66 7.36 13.52 -5.68
N VAL A 67 6.75 12.65 -6.50
CA VAL A 67 5.84 13.03 -7.57
C VAL A 67 4.47 12.40 -7.28
N PRO A 68 3.43 13.22 -7.01
CA PRO A 68 2.07 12.71 -6.88
C PRO A 68 1.61 11.93 -8.12
N GLN A 69 0.89 10.84 -7.90
CA GLN A 69 0.45 9.93 -8.96
C GLN A 69 -1.02 10.17 -9.27
N ALA A 70 -1.31 10.59 -10.50
CA ALA A 70 -2.69 10.73 -10.98
C ALA A 70 -3.24 9.35 -11.38
N VAL A 71 -4.33 8.93 -10.73
CA VAL A 71 -5.05 7.70 -11.07
C VAL A 71 -6.36 8.09 -11.76
N PRO A 72 -6.49 7.88 -13.08
CA PRO A 72 -7.70 8.24 -13.82
C PRO A 72 -8.90 7.40 -13.37
N ILE A 73 -10.10 7.78 -13.82
CA ILE A 73 -11.33 7.01 -13.58
C ILE A 73 -11.14 5.59 -14.15
N ALA A 74 -11.54 4.57 -13.38
CA ALA A 74 -11.32 3.15 -13.66
C ALA A 74 -9.83 2.73 -13.78
N GLY A 75 -8.89 3.65 -13.52
CA GLY A 75 -7.47 3.38 -13.49
C GLY A 75 -7.05 2.68 -12.20
N THR A 76 -5.86 2.10 -12.22
CA THR A 76 -5.28 1.39 -11.08
C THR A 76 -3.92 1.93 -10.71
N ILE A 77 -3.61 1.90 -9.42
CA ILE A 77 -2.25 2.03 -8.89
C ILE A 77 -1.90 0.75 -8.13
N THR A 78 -0.71 0.21 -8.38
CA THR A 78 -0.18 -0.93 -7.61
C THR A 78 0.91 -0.44 -6.69
N VAL A 79 0.75 -0.72 -5.40
CA VAL A 79 1.73 -0.38 -4.38
C VAL A 79 2.48 -1.64 -3.98
N ASN A 80 3.81 -1.60 -4.13
CA ASN A 80 4.73 -2.69 -3.83
C ASN A 80 5.68 -2.24 -2.71
N TRP A 81 5.71 -2.99 -1.62
CA TRP A 81 6.60 -2.76 -0.48
C TRP A 81 7.49 -3.97 -0.25
N THR A 82 8.80 -3.80 -0.37
CA THR A 82 9.75 -4.79 0.11
C THR A 82 10.05 -4.52 1.57
N ILE A 83 9.58 -5.39 2.45
CA ILE A 83 9.90 -5.32 3.88
C ILE A 83 11.14 -6.18 4.10
N GLN A 84 12.19 -5.57 4.63
CA GLN A 84 13.48 -6.22 4.83
C GLN A 84 13.96 -6.05 6.27
N VAL A 85 14.57 -7.10 6.79
CA VAL A 85 15.44 -7.07 7.96
C VAL A 85 16.87 -7.41 7.53
N THR A 86 17.86 -6.75 8.11
CA THR A 86 19.28 -7.08 7.95
C THR A 86 19.96 -7.04 9.31
N VAL A 87 20.98 -7.87 9.49
CA VAL A 87 21.90 -7.82 10.63
C VAL A 87 23.13 -7.00 10.26
#